data_AF-A0A9X3YKE4-F1
#
_entry.id   AF-A0A9X3YKE4-F1
#
_cell.length_a   1.000
_cell.length_b   1.000
_cell.length_c   1.000
_cell.angle_alpha   90.00
_cell.angle_beta   90.00
_cell.angle_gamma   90.00
#
_symmetry.space_group_name_H-M   'P 1'
#
loop_
_entity.id
_entity.type
_entity.pdbx_description
1 polymer ?
#
loop_
_entity_poly.entity_id
_entity_poly.type
_entity_poly.pdbx_seq_one_letter_code
_entity_poly.pdbx_strand_id
1 'polypeptide(L)'
;MLKRLALAMALFASSAWAQQELALTAKDIESGAADAKLAELGRQAAVTGREVVVNAPKEWHAKIAAKVKAGGKADVKLNDSFFENVVVRVSDKAAPKPAEPVEPPKPAVAPKPAPAPKPVETPKPATPVAAPKPVEPPPAPAPKPVETPPPAPVEPAPAPVAPPPAPVEAPKPAAPAPAVASPADPSVAVRQRLLQSLNEGRPAAGDLDVSQLQKGDTVYIEGSVRAVVRRDRLKTALHWLAGELNPKRAELRPLGENRYEVLEPLSAGEVSLRNDPTGAPQLFTGKIPGDGDAERLDLEKAYGEGRTITRSARADQLKQGDILYLGKSAGVVVRRDGTTLVRYWLDGGIDLNQRGLQKDKDSASKYRVLSDNIR
;
A
#
# COMPACT_ATOMS: atom_id res chain seq x y z
N MET A 1 3.39 56.11 -28.94
CA MET A 1 3.55 54.65 -29.11
C MET A 1 4.72 54.09 -28.29
N LEU A 2 4.76 54.26 -26.95
CA LEU A 2 5.93 53.76 -26.17
C LEU A 2 5.69 53.56 -24.66
N LYS A 3 4.45 53.23 -24.23
CA LYS A 3 4.14 53.02 -22.79
C LYS A 3 3.28 51.78 -22.48
N ARG A 4 3.11 50.85 -23.42
CA ARG A 4 2.30 49.63 -23.21
C ARG A 4 3.07 48.31 -23.29
N LEU A 5 4.40 48.36 -23.34
CA LEU A 5 5.23 47.16 -23.53
C LEU A 5 6.01 46.70 -22.27
N ALA A 6 5.80 47.33 -21.11
CA ALA A 6 6.56 47.02 -19.89
C ALA A 6 5.79 46.17 -18.85
N LEU A 7 4.55 45.75 -19.13
CA LEU A 7 3.69 45.03 -18.16
C LEU A 7 3.35 43.59 -18.58
N ALA A 8 4.10 43.00 -19.52
CA ALA A 8 3.82 41.66 -20.05
C ALA A 8 4.99 40.65 -19.87
N MET A 9 6.01 40.99 -19.08
CA MET A 9 7.20 40.13 -18.85
C MET A 9 7.42 39.80 -17.35
N ALA A 10 6.39 39.91 -16.51
CA ALA A 10 6.47 39.62 -15.07
C ALA A 10 5.46 38.55 -14.58
N LEU A 11 5.00 37.66 -15.47
CA LEU A 11 3.97 36.66 -15.18
C LEU A 11 4.33 35.22 -15.57
N PHE A 12 5.62 34.93 -15.83
CA PHE A 12 6.08 33.57 -16.20
C PHE A 12 7.24 33.02 -15.35
N ALA A 13 7.41 33.46 -14.09
CA ALA A 13 8.39 32.89 -13.16
C ALA A 13 7.75 32.19 -11.94
N SER A 14 6.47 31.86 -12.01
CA SER A 14 5.74 31.16 -10.92
C SER A 14 5.39 29.73 -11.30
N SER A 15 6.24 29.08 -12.10
CA SER A 15 6.13 27.65 -12.39
C SER A 15 6.60 26.88 -11.17
N ALA A 16 5.62 26.41 -10.38
CA ALA A 16 5.65 25.25 -9.50
C ALA A 16 7.01 24.53 -9.40
N TRP A 17 7.81 24.89 -8.40
CA TRP A 17 8.88 24.03 -7.92
C TRP A 17 8.19 22.95 -7.09
N ALA A 18 7.92 21.81 -7.74
CA ALA A 18 7.50 20.60 -7.07
C ALA A 18 8.40 20.36 -5.85
N GLN A 19 7.80 20.08 -4.69
CA GLN A 19 8.50 19.61 -3.51
C GLN A 19 9.42 18.47 -3.94
N GLN A 20 10.72 18.75 -4.09
CA GLN A 20 11.71 17.74 -4.42
C GLN A 20 11.90 16.90 -3.17
N GLU A 21 11.13 15.83 -3.09
CA GLU A 21 11.28 14.79 -2.10
C GLU A 21 12.35 13.83 -2.60
N LEU A 22 13.52 13.89 -1.96
CA LEU A 22 14.60 12.96 -2.25
C LEU A 22 14.52 11.82 -1.23
N ALA A 23 14.10 10.65 -1.70
CA ALA A 23 14.22 9.40 -0.96
C ALA A 23 15.63 8.83 -1.18
N LEU A 24 16.42 8.75 -0.10
CA LEU A 24 17.75 8.17 -0.08
C LEU A 24 17.73 6.89 0.75
N THR A 25 18.40 5.85 0.26
CA THR A 25 18.55 4.60 1.02
C THR A 25 19.74 4.70 1.97
N ALA A 26 19.75 3.86 3.02
CA ALA A 26 20.89 3.69 3.92
C ALA A 26 22.22 3.53 3.16
N LYS A 27 22.20 2.70 2.13
CA LYS A 27 23.36 2.38 1.29
C LYS A 27 23.90 3.60 0.56
N ASP A 28 23.03 4.53 0.13
CA ASP A 28 23.44 5.74 -0.58
C ASP A 28 24.12 6.76 0.35
N ILE A 29 23.71 6.81 1.61
CA ILE A 29 24.32 7.65 2.65
C ILE A 29 25.69 7.07 3.07
N GLU A 30 25.78 5.76 3.25
CA GLU A 30 27.01 5.10 3.67
C GLU A 30 28.08 5.03 2.58
N SER A 31 27.67 4.83 1.33
CA SER A 31 28.57 4.82 0.17
C SER A 31 29.01 6.21 -0.30
N GLY A 32 28.41 7.29 0.22
CA GLY A 32 28.65 8.66 -0.21
C GLY A 32 28.02 9.01 -1.57
N ALA A 33 27.27 8.09 -2.20
CA ALA A 33 26.57 8.34 -3.46
C ALA A 33 25.53 9.48 -3.35
N ALA A 34 25.03 9.75 -2.14
CA ALA A 34 24.10 10.84 -1.85
C ALA A 34 24.77 12.21 -1.66
N ASP A 35 26.10 12.28 -1.48
CA ASP A 35 26.79 13.50 -1.06
C ASP A 35 26.59 14.68 -2.02
N ALA A 36 26.75 14.42 -3.33
CA ALA A 36 26.59 15.45 -4.36
C ALA A 36 25.16 16.00 -4.40
N LYS A 37 24.16 15.15 -4.19
CA LYS A 37 22.75 15.54 -4.17
C LYS A 37 22.40 16.35 -2.92
N LEU A 38 22.91 15.93 -1.76
CA LEU A 38 22.72 16.66 -0.50
C LEU A 38 23.38 18.06 -0.53
N ALA A 39 24.58 18.15 -1.11
CA ALA A 39 25.25 19.44 -1.30
C ALA A 39 24.50 20.35 -2.28
N GLU A 40 23.95 19.79 -3.36
CA GLU A 40 23.14 20.55 -4.31
C GLU A 40 21.84 21.07 -3.66
N LEU A 41 21.15 20.25 -2.87
CA LEU A 41 19.98 20.68 -2.10
C LEU A 41 20.33 21.78 -1.09
N GLY A 42 21.49 21.68 -0.42
CA GLY A 42 21.98 22.72 0.47
C GLY A 42 22.27 24.04 -0.25
N ARG A 43 22.86 23.99 -1.45
CA ARG A 43 23.05 25.18 -2.32
C ARG A 43 21.71 25.81 -2.66
N GLN A 44 20.77 25.01 -3.14
CA GLN A 44 19.46 25.49 -3.57
C GLN A 44 18.65 26.08 -2.42
N ALA A 45 18.65 25.43 -1.25
CA ALA A 45 18.00 25.94 -0.05
C ALA A 45 18.64 27.25 0.44
N ALA A 46 19.97 27.37 0.38
CA ALA A 46 20.67 28.61 0.73
C ALA A 46 20.36 29.76 -0.24
N VAL A 47 20.28 29.50 -1.55
CA VAL A 47 19.92 30.50 -2.56
C VAL A 47 18.46 30.94 -2.43
N THR A 48 17.57 30.01 -2.09
CA THR A 48 16.13 30.28 -1.97
C THR A 48 15.71 30.75 -0.57
N GLY A 49 16.61 30.73 0.42
CA GLY A 49 16.29 31.05 1.82
C GLY A 49 15.35 30.04 2.49
N ARG A 50 15.27 28.83 1.95
CA ARG A 50 14.37 27.75 2.39
C ARG A 50 15.05 26.82 3.40
N GLU A 51 14.25 26.11 4.18
CA GLU A 51 14.73 25.14 5.16
C GLU A 51 14.76 23.74 4.55
N VAL A 52 15.82 22.97 4.83
CA VAL A 52 15.93 21.56 4.46
C VAL A 52 15.45 20.71 5.62
N VAL A 53 14.30 20.06 5.48
CA VAL A 53 13.76 19.10 6.44
C VAL A 53 14.27 17.71 6.09
N VAL A 54 15.02 17.11 7.01
CA VAL A 54 15.60 15.77 6.89
C VAL A 54 14.90 14.87 7.89
N ASN A 55 14.25 13.81 7.39
CA ASN A 55 13.69 12.75 8.22
C ASN A 55 14.55 11.51 8.08
N ALA A 56 15.37 11.21 9.10
CA ALA A 56 16.36 10.13 9.07
C ALA A 56 16.58 9.57 10.49
N PRO A 57 17.15 8.36 10.63
CA PRO A 57 17.67 7.88 11.90
C PRO A 57 18.71 8.84 12.51
N LYS A 58 18.67 9.00 13.83
CA LYS A 58 19.53 9.93 14.60
C LYS A 58 21.02 9.78 14.29
N GLU A 59 21.50 8.57 14.06
CA GLU A 59 22.90 8.26 13.75
C GLU A 59 23.38 8.89 12.43
N TRP A 60 22.48 9.24 11.50
CA TRP A 60 22.84 9.84 10.22
C TRP A 60 22.66 11.36 10.17
N HIS A 61 22.01 11.95 11.19
CA HIS A 61 21.73 13.38 11.25
C HIS A 61 22.98 14.23 11.09
N ALA A 62 24.06 13.88 11.80
CA ALA A 62 25.31 14.63 11.74
C ALA A 62 25.96 14.58 10.34
N LYS A 63 25.94 13.41 9.69
CA LYS A 63 26.49 13.22 8.34
C LYS A 63 25.69 13.99 7.30
N ILE A 64 24.36 13.86 7.32
CA ILE A 64 23.48 14.54 6.36
C ILE A 64 23.54 16.06 6.56
N ALA A 65 23.44 16.54 7.80
CA ALA A 65 23.51 17.97 8.10
C ALA A 65 24.85 18.59 7.67
N ALA A 66 25.97 17.88 7.86
CA ALA A 66 27.28 18.34 7.41
C ALA A 66 27.35 18.47 5.88
N LYS A 67 26.80 17.51 5.14
CA LYS A 67 26.81 17.53 3.66
C LYS A 67 25.88 18.59 3.08
N VAL A 68 24.69 18.77 3.66
CA VAL A 68 23.78 19.86 3.27
C VAL A 68 24.43 21.22 3.56
N LYS A 69 25.07 21.39 4.72
CA LYS A 69 25.79 22.63 5.06
C LYS A 69 27.04 22.88 4.21
N ALA A 70 27.69 21.82 3.71
CA ALA A 70 28.79 21.94 2.77
C ALA A 70 28.34 22.51 1.40
N GLY A 71 27.07 22.32 1.05
CA GLY A 71 26.43 22.97 -0.09
C GLY A 71 26.18 24.47 0.11
N GLY A 72 25.79 24.90 1.30
CA GLY A 72 25.53 26.30 1.59
C GLY A 72 25.00 26.52 3.00
N LYS A 73 24.83 27.77 3.42
CA LYS A 73 24.28 28.13 4.73
C LYS A 73 22.75 27.93 4.80
N ALA A 74 22.27 26.74 4.46
CA ALA A 74 20.87 26.38 4.58
C ALA A 74 20.50 26.07 6.04
N ASP A 75 19.30 26.49 6.45
CA ASP A 75 18.68 26.03 7.69
C ASP A 75 18.32 24.55 7.52
N VAL A 76 18.69 23.70 8.48
CA VAL A 76 18.44 22.25 8.42
C VAL A 76 17.62 21.82 9.63
N LYS A 77 16.43 21.29 9.39
CA LYS A 77 15.56 20.70 10.41
C LYS A 77 15.67 19.19 10.39
N LEU A 78 16.10 18.62 11.50
CA LEU A 78 16.30 17.18 11.65
C LEU A 78 15.12 16.58 12.41
N ASN A 79 14.41 15.66 11.78
CA ASN A 79 13.37 14.85 12.40
C ASN A 79 13.89 13.42 12.52
N ASP A 80 13.69 12.83 13.69
CA ASP A 80 14.06 11.44 13.95
C ASP A 80 13.03 10.52 13.29
N SER A 81 13.52 9.61 12.45
CA SER A 81 12.71 8.67 11.69
C SER A 81 13.19 7.26 11.94
N PHE A 82 12.27 6.35 12.25
CA PHE A 82 12.58 4.94 12.44
C PHE A 82 12.69 4.16 11.11
N PHE A 83 12.47 4.81 9.97
CA PHE A 83 12.48 4.14 8.66
C PHE A 83 13.90 4.10 8.07
N GLU A 84 14.27 2.99 7.44
CA GLU A 84 15.54 2.81 6.69
C GLU A 84 15.71 3.77 5.50
N ASN A 85 14.63 4.50 5.15
CA ASN A 85 14.61 5.47 4.07
C ASN A 85 14.69 6.90 4.62
N VAL A 86 15.70 7.64 4.16
CA VAL A 86 15.91 9.05 4.48
C VAL A 86 15.11 9.90 3.50
N VAL A 87 14.26 10.77 4.04
CA VAL A 87 13.47 11.71 3.24
C VAL A 87 14.02 13.11 3.46
N VAL A 88 14.54 13.73 2.40
CA VAL A 88 14.99 15.14 2.43
C VAL A 88 14.03 15.99 1.61
N ARG A 89 13.49 17.04 2.23
CA ARG A 89 12.54 17.98 1.62
C ARG A 89 13.00 19.42 1.79
N VAL A 90 12.93 20.22 0.74
CA VAL A 90 13.12 21.68 0.83
C VAL A 90 11.75 22.32 1.08
N SER A 91 11.58 22.97 2.22
CA SER A 91 10.33 23.61 2.65
C SER A 91 10.48 25.12 2.70
N ASP A 92 9.42 25.85 2.33
CA ASP A 92 9.35 27.29 2.55
C ASP A 92 9.47 27.57 4.04
N LYS A 93 10.45 28.40 4.42
CA LYS A 93 10.65 28.85 5.80
C LYS A 93 9.37 29.56 6.24
N ALA A 94 8.64 28.96 7.17
CA ALA A 94 7.42 29.54 7.70
C ALA A 94 7.72 30.95 8.25
N ALA A 95 7.04 31.96 7.69
CA ALA A 95 7.14 33.32 8.18
C ALA A 95 6.79 33.38 9.68
N PRO A 96 7.49 34.22 10.47
CA PRO A 96 7.21 34.37 11.90
C PRO A 96 5.74 34.74 12.10
N LYS A 97 5.06 33.97 12.95
CA LYS A 97 3.66 34.11 13.31
C LYS A 97 3.39 35.57 13.76
N PRO A 98 2.55 36.35 13.06
CA PRO A 98 2.12 37.65 13.54
C PRO A 98 1.42 37.51 14.90
N ALA A 99 1.71 38.45 15.80
CA ALA A 99 1.22 38.49 17.16
C ALA A 99 -0.31 38.35 17.26
N GLU A 100 -0.75 37.62 18.30
CA GLU A 100 -2.16 37.42 18.65
C GLU A 100 -2.92 38.75 18.76
N PRO A 101 -4.03 38.92 18.04
CA PRO A 101 -4.99 39.97 18.31
C PRO A 101 -5.76 39.67 19.60
N VAL A 102 -5.71 40.64 20.51
CA VAL A 102 -6.36 40.70 21.83
C VAL A 102 -7.86 40.38 21.75
N GLU A 103 -8.32 39.53 22.66
CA GLU A 103 -9.72 39.12 22.85
C GLU A 103 -10.66 40.33 23.07
N PRO A 104 -11.79 40.44 22.34
CA PRO A 104 -12.89 41.32 22.73
C PRO A 104 -13.79 40.66 23.81
N PRO A 105 -14.42 41.48 24.67
CA PRO A 105 -14.91 41.08 25.99
C PRO A 105 -16.13 40.15 25.95
N LYS A 106 -16.12 39.22 26.92
CA LYS A 106 -17.15 38.22 27.26
C LYS A 106 -18.55 38.87 27.42
N PRO A 107 -19.57 38.45 26.64
CA PRO A 107 -20.96 38.86 26.86
C PRO A 107 -21.52 38.28 28.17
N ALA A 108 -22.34 39.11 28.83
CA ALA A 108 -22.92 38.89 30.15
C ALA A 108 -23.75 37.60 30.26
N VAL A 109 -23.67 36.98 31.44
CA VAL A 109 -24.39 35.77 31.85
C VAL A 109 -25.89 36.06 31.91
N ALA A 110 -26.68 35.37 31.08
CA ALA A 110 -28.13 35.34 31.17
C ALA A 110 -28.59 34.56 32.43
N PRO A 111 -29.72 34.94 33.06
CA PRO A 111 -30.14 34.41 34.35
C PRO A 111 -30.53 32.92 34.30
N LYS A 112 -30.11 32.21 35.35
CA LYS A 112 -30.34 30.80 35.64
C LYS A 112 -31.84 30.44 35.59
N PRO A 113 -32.28 29.47 34.77
CA PRO A 113 -33.64 28.95 34.83
C PRO A 113 -33.92 28.25 36.16
N ALA A 114 -35.13 28.44 36.68
CA ALA A 114 -35.64 27.83 37.90
C ALA A 114 -35.57 26.28 37.86
N PRO A 115 -35.34 25.61 39.01
CA PRO A 115 -35.27 24.16 39.06
C PRO A 115 -36.62 23.53 38.71
N ALA A 116 -36.59 22.62 37.73
CA ALA A 116 -37.70 21.77 37.36
C ALA A 116 -38.08 20.81 38.51
N PRO A 117 -39.37 20.43 38.63
CA PRO A 117 -39.88 19.64 39.74
C PRO A 117 -39.27 18.23 39.81
N LYS A 118 -39.09 17.74 41.05
CA LYS A 118 -38.55 16.41 41.37
C LYS A 118 -39.32 15.30 40.62
N PRO A 119 -38.64 14.38 39.93
CA PRO A 119 -39.24 13.17 39.41
C PRO A 119 -39.83 12.31 40.54
N VAL A 120 -41.07 11.87 40.34
CA VAL A 120 -41.79 10.91 41.19
C VAL A 120 -41.05 9.57 41.16
N GLU A 121 -40.90 8.95 42.33
CA GLU A 121 -40.26 7.64 42.52
C GLU A 121 -40.96 6.56 41.68
N THR A 122 -40.24 6.02 40.70
CA THR A 122 -40.61 4.76 40.04
C THR A 122 -40.29 3.58 40.96
N PRO A 123 -41.17 2.56 41.02
CA PRO A 123 -41.10 1.47 41.99
C PRO A 123 -39.87 0.55 41.79
N LYS A 124 -39.43 0.05 42.95
CA LYS A 124 -38.31 -0.86 43.21
C LYS A 124 -38.21 -2.03 42.21
N PRO A 125 -37.02 -2.33 41.64
CA PRO A 125 -36.81 -3.49 40.78
C PRO A 125 -37.10 -4.80 41.50
N ALA A 126 -37.78 -5.72 40.81
CA ALA A 126 -37.92 -7.10 41.23
C ALA A 126 -36.53 -7.78 41.31
N THR A 127 -36.35 -8.58 42.36
CA THR A 127 -35.17 -9.40 42.62
C THR A 127 -34.80 -10.28 41.40
N PRO A 128 -33.51 -10.31 41.00
CA PRO A 128 -33.04 -11.26 39.98
C PRO A 128 -33.17 -12.69 40.49
N VAL A 129 -33.87 -13.54 39.73
CA VAL A 129 -33.82 -14.99 39.91
C VAL A 129 -32.40 -15.46 39.60
N ALA A 130 -31.80 -16.21 40.52
CA ALA A 130 -30.46 -16.74 40.39
C ALA A 130 -30.32 -17.59 39.11
N ALA A 131 -29.38 -17.21 38.24
CA ALA A 131 -28.97 -18.02 37.11
C ALA A 131 -28.33 -19.32 37.62
N PRO A 132 -28.63 -20.48 37.00
CA PRO A 132 -28.03 -21.75 37.40
C PRO A 132 -26.52 -21.72 37.16
N LYS A 133 -25.77 -22.24 38.15
CA LYS A 133 -24.31 -22.39 38.07
C LYS A 133 -23.94 -23.19 36.80
N PRO A 134 -22.96 -22.74 36.01
CA PRO A 134 -22.40 -23.54 34.93
C PRO A 134 -21.88 -24.88 35.46
N VAL A 135 -22.38 -25.97 34.90
CA VAL A 135 -21.81 -27.30 35.08
C VAL A 135 -20.53 -27.35 34.26
N GLU A 136 -19.41 -27.47 34.95
CA GLU A 136 -18.09 -27.65 34.37
C GLU A 136 -18.06 -28.99 33.61
N PRO A 137 -17.77 -29.02 32.29
CA PRO A 137 -17.62 -30.27 31.58
C PRO A 137 -16.38 -31.02 32.07
N PRO A 138 -16.43 -32.36 32.17
CA PRO A 138 -15.29 -33.16 32.62
C PRO A 138 -14.07 -32.94 31.69
N PRO A 139 -12.84 -32.99 32.23
CA PRO A 139 -11.63 -32.82 31.45
C PRO A 139 -11.53 -33.89 30.37
N ALA A 140 -11.26 -33.44 29.13
CA ALA A 140 -11.01 -34.33 28.01
C ALA A 140 -9.79 -35.23 28.31
N PRO A 141 -9.83 -36.52 27.92
CA PRO A 141 -8.73 -37.44 28.14
C PRO A 141 -7.48 -36.96 27.42
N ALA A 142 -6.34 -37.06 28.12
CA ALA A 142 -5.03 -36.73 27.59
C ALA A 142 -4.76 -37.48 26.27
N PRO A 143 -4.23 -36.80 25.24
CA PRO A 143 -3.86 -37.46 23.99
C PRO A 143 -2.80 -38.52 24.27
N LYS A 144 -3.04 -39.74 23.80
CA LYS A 144 -2.04 -40.81 23.79
C LYS A 144 -0.81 -40.34 23.00
N PRO A 145 0.41 -40.65 23.46
CA PRO A 145 1.63 -40.38 22.70
C PRO A 145 1.52 -40.97 21.29
N VAL A 146 1.58 -40.12 20.28
CA VAL A 146 1.76 -40.55 18.90
C VAL A 146 3.20 -41.02 18.79
N GLU A 147 3.37 -42.30 18.45
CA GLU A 147 4.68 -42.89 18.19
C GLU A 147 5.38 -42.11 17.08
N THR A 148 6.59 -41.67 17.39
CA THR A 148 7.52 -41.07 16.44
C THR A 148 7.75 -42.07 15.31
N PRO A 149 7.48 -41.72 14.03
CA PRO A 149 7.80 -42.61 12.93
C PRO A 149 9.32 -42.86 12.89
N PRO A 150 9.76 -44.09 12.59
CA PRO A 150 11.17 -44.43 12.50
C PRO A 150 11.86 -43.57 11.41
N PRO A 151 13.15 -43.24 11.59
CA PRO A 151 13.89 -42.45 10.61
C PRO A 151 13.91 -43.17 9.25
N ALA A 152 13.63 -42.40 8.21
CA ALA A 152 13.72 -42.86 6.82
C ALA A 152 15.15 -43.39 6.53
N PRO A 153 15.28 -44.47 5.72
CA PRO A 153 16.56 -45.00 5.31
C PRO A 153 17.44 -43.94 4.66
N VAL A 154 18.68 -43.85 5.13
CA VAL A 154 19.72 -43.02 4.54
C VAL A 154 20.00 -43.53 3.12
N GLU A 155 19.78 -42.66 2.15
CA GLU A 155 20.14 -42.90 0.76
C GLU A 155 21.68 -43.08 0.66
N PRO A 156 22.19 -44.13 -0.01
CA PRO A 156 23.62 -44.36 -0.12
C PRO A 156 24.30 -43.24 -0.90
N ALA A 157 25.43 -42.78 -0.36
CA ALA A 157 26.30 -41.76 -0.93
C ALA A 157 26.62 -42.05 -2.42
N PRO A 158 26.55 -41.05 -3.30
CA PRO A 158 27.00 -41.21 -4.68
C PRO A 158 28.51 -41.47 -4.70
N ALA A 159 28.91 -42.47 -5.49
CA ALA A 159 30.28 -42.83 -5.73
C ALA A 159 31.09 -41.64 -6.28
N PRO A 160 32.39 -41.53 -5.94
CA PRO A 160 33.26 -40.46 -6.41
C PRO A 160 33.35 -40.45 -7.94
N VAL A 161 32.97 -39.33 -8.54
CA VAL A 161 33.13 -39.04 -9.96
C VAL A 161 34.62 -39.00 -10.28
N ALA A 162 35.00 -39.76 -11.31
CA ALA A 162 36.36 -39.83 -11.85
C ALA A 162 36.90 -38.44 -12.25
N PRO A 163 38.22 -38.22 -12.18
CA PRO A 163 38.82 -36.94 -12.54
C PRO A 163 38.59 -36.59 -14.02
N PRO A 164 38.48 -35.28 -14.34
CA PRO A 164 38.23 -34.82 -15.70
C PRO A 164 39.36 -35.25 -16.65
N PRO A 165 39.05 -35.68 -17.88
CA PRO A 165 40.06 -35.91 -18.89
C PRO A 165 40.74 -34.59 -19.27
N ALA A 166 42.04 -34.69 -19.56
CA ALA A 166 42.91 -33.59 -19.95
C ALA A 166 42.39 -32.80 -21.18
N PRO A 167 42.75 -31.52 -21.33
CA PRO A 167 42.38 -30.73 -22.51
C PRO A 167 43.03 -31.33 -23.75
N VAL A 168 42.22 -31.85 -24.66
CA VAL A 168 42.66 -32.25 -25.99
C VAL A 168 42.76 -31.00 -26.86
N GLU A 169 43.88 -30.91 -27.57
CA GLU A 169 44.30 -29.82 -28.44
C GLU A 169 43.26 -29.40 -29.49
N ALA A 170 43.27 -28.09 -29.79
CA ALA A 170 42.46 -27.46 -30.81
C ALA A 170 42.74 -28.02 -32.21
N PRO A 171 41.71 -28.51 -32.95
CA PRO A 171 41.84 -28.73 -34.38
C PRO A 171 41.53 -27.44 -35.17
N LYS A 172 42.34 -27.27 -36.21
CA LYS A 172 42.40 -26.20 -37.20
C LYS A 172 41.05 -25.96 -37.92
N PRO A 173 40.73 -24.71 -38.36
CA PRO A 173 39.45 -24.38 -38.98
C PRO A 173 39.26 -25.09 -40.33
N ALA A 174 38.14 -25.80 -40.48
CA ALA A 174 37.65 -26.32 -41.75
C ALA A 174 36.30 -25.67 -42.11
N ALA A 175 36.03 -25.63 -43.41
CA ALA A 175 35.05 -24.83 -44.15
C ALA A 175 33.57 -24.94 -43.69
N PRO A 176 32.69 -23.97 -44.05
CA PRO A 176 31.39 -23.80 -43.43
C PRO A 176 30.39 -24.89 -43.84
N ALA A 177 29.89 -25.62 -42.84
CA ALA A 177 28.75 -26.51 -42.93
C ALA A 177 27.46 -25.77 -42.47
N PRO A 178 26.27 -26.19 -42.95
CA PRO A 178 25.05 -25.38 -42.96
C PRO A 178 24.51 -25.05 -41.56
N ALA A 179 23.88 -23.88 -41.47
CA ALA A 179 23.32 -23.28 -40.26
C ALA A 179 22.51 -24.30 -39.44
N VAL A 180 23.04 -24.64 -38.27
CA VAL A 180 22.31 -25.35 -37.22
C VAL A 180 21.19 -24.40 -36.76
N ALA A 181 19.95 -24.88 -36.82
CA ALA A 181 18.79 -24.16 -36.34
C ALA A 181 19.03 -23.67 -34.90
N SER A 182 18.76 -22.39 -34.65
CA SER A 182 18.67 -21.83 -33.32
C SER A 182 17.79 -22.69 -32.42
N PRO A 183 18.12 -22.85 -31.12
CA PRO A 183 17.22 -23.49 -30.17
C PRO A 183 15.86 -22.78 -30.23
N ALA A 184 14.78 -23.54 -30.41
CA ALA A 184 13.43 -23.01 -30.47
C ALA A 184 13.17 -22.13 -29.23
N ASP A 185 12.78 -20.87 -29.45
CA ASP A 185 12.45 -19.95 -28.37
C ASP A 185 11.36 -20.58 -27.48
N PRO A 186 11.61 -20.78 -26.17
CA PRO A 186 10.66 -21.45 -25.27
C PRO A 186 9.31 -20.73 -25.20
N SER A 187 9.28 -19.44 -25.54
CA SER A 187 8.07 -18.62 -25.65
C SER A 187 7.11 -19.10 -26.73
N VAL A 188 7.60 -19.70 -27.84
CA VAL A 188 6.76 -20.19 -28.94
C VAL A 188 5.98 -21.42 -28.48
N ALA A 189 6.64 -22.35 -27.78
CA ALA A 189 6.00 -23.53 -27.23
C ALA A 189 4.93 -23.17 -26.18
N VAL A 190 5.23 -22.19 -25.31
CA VAL A 190 4.27 -21.67 -24.32
C VAL A 190 3.07 -21.02 -25.01
N ARG A 191 3.28 -20.18 -26.03
CA ARG A 191 2.18 -19.57 -26.80
C ARG A 191 1.29 -20.64 -27.42
N GLN A 192 1.85 -21.67 -28.05
CA GLN A 192 1.08 -22.75 -28.67
C GLN A 192 0.24 -23.52 -27.64
N ARG A 193 0.82 -23.81 -26.46
CA ARG A 193 0.11 -24.45 -25.34
C ARG A 193 -1.08 -23.60 -24.87
N LEU A 194 -0.86 -22.30 -24.66
CA LEU A 194 -1.89 -21.37 -24.23
C LEU A 194 -3.01 -21.21 -25.28
N LEU A 195 -2.68 -21.19 -26.57
CA LEU A 195 -3.70 -21.20 -27.62
C LEU A 195 -4.55 -22.47 -27.58
N GLN A 196 -3.91 -23.62 -27.41
CA GLN A 196 -4.61 -24.91 -27.33
C GLN A 196 -5.55 -24.97 -26.12
N SER A 197 -5.08 -24.51 -24.95
CA SER A 197 -5.83 -24.63 -23.69
C SER A 197 -6.88 -23.54 -23.49
N LEU A 198 -6.61 -22.30 -23.93
CA LEU A 198 -7.47 -21.14 -23.66
C LEU A 198 -8.31 -20.72 -24.87
N ASN A 199 -7.93 -21.09 -26.08
CA ASN A 199 -8.60 -20.68 -27.31
C ASN A 199 -8.89 -21.84 -28.28
N GLU A 200 -8.87 -23.09 -27.80
CA GLU A 200 -9.17 -24.29 -28.60
C GLU A 200 -8.28 -24.42 -29.84
N GLY A 201 -7.06 -23.88 -29.79
CA GLY A 201 -6.12 -23.86 -30.91
C GLY A 201 -6.38 -22.77 -31.96
N ARG A 202 -7.43 -21.95 -31.79
CA ARG A 202 -7.65 -20.78 -32.67
C ARG A 202 -6.56 -19.74 -32.47
N PRO A 203 -6.18 -18.98 -33.52
CA PRO A 203 -5.23 -17.89 -33.37
C PRO A 203 -5.74 -16.82 -32.40
N ALA A 204 -4.81 -16.15 -31.73
CA ALA A 204 -5.13 -14.99 -30.91
C ALA A 204 -5.77 -13.91 -31.79
N ALA A 205 -6.72 -13.16 -31.22
CA ALA A 205 -7.38 -12.04 -31.89
C ALA A 205 -6.43 -10.84 -32.12
N GLY A 206 -5.29 -10.82 -31.43
CA GLY A 206 -4.23 -9.83 -31.61
C GLY A 206 -3.41 -9.64 -30.34
N ASP A 207 -2.57 -8.61 -30.33
CA ASP A 207 -1.87 -8.12 -29.15
C ASP A 207 -2.71 -7.02 -28.46
N LEU A 208 -2.58 -6.93 -27.13
CA LEU A 208 -3.13 -5.87 -26.29
C LEU A 208 -2.00 -5.24 -25.49
N ASP A 209 -2.06 -3.94 -25.32
CA ASP A 209 -1.22 -3.25 -24.34
C ASP A 209 -1.83 -3.33 -22.93
N VAL A 210 -0.98 -3.14 -21.91
CA VAL A 210 -1.40 -3.07 -20.51
C VAL A 210 -2.51 -2.04 -20.29
N SER A 211 -2.49 -0.91 -20.99
CA SER A 211 -3.51 0.16 -20.91
C SER A 211 -4.86 -0.22 -21.53
N GLN A 212 -4.91 -1.26 -22.35
CA GLN A 212 -6.12 -1.74 -23.02
C GLN A 212 -6.81 -2.86 -22.25
N LEU A 213 -6.27 -3.25 -21.09
CA LEU A 213 -6.88 -4.22 -20.18
C LEU A 213 -8.15 -3.65 -19.56
N GLN A 214 -9.22 -4.43 -19.64
CA GLN A 214 -10.57 -4.07 -19.19
C GLN A 214 -10.94 -4.86 -17.96
N LYS A 215 -11.86 -4.30 -17.17
CA LYS A 215 -12.45 -4.99 -16.02
C LYS A 215 -13.10 -6.31 -16.47
N GLY A 216 -12.75 -7.39 -15.78
CA GLY A 216 -13.22 -8.76 -16.04
C GLY A 216 -12.31 -9.55 -16.99
N ASP A 217 -11.28 -8.93 -17.58
CA ASP A 217 -10.28 -9.66 -18.35
C ASP A 217 -9.51 -10.63 -17.44
N THR A 218 -9.26 -11.84 -17.91
CA THR A 218 -8.43 -12.82 -17.20
C THR A 218 -7.04 -12.89 -17.83
N VAL A 219 -6.00 -12.55 -17.06
CA VAL A 219 -4.60 -12.58 -17.47
C VAL A 219 -3.93 -13.86 -16.97
N TYR A 220 -3.24 -14.54 -17.87
CA TYR A 220 -2.40 -15.72 -17.62
C TYR A 220 -0.94 -15.34 -17.84
N ILE A 221 -0.06 -15.69 -16.90
CA ILE A 221 1.37 -15.33 -16.93
C ILE A 221 2.21 -16.60 -16.85
N GLU A 222 2.78 -17.05 -17.96
CA GLU A 222 3.64 -18.24 -18.01
C GLU A 222 5.05 -17.83 -18.47
N GLY A 223 5.97 -17.67 -17.52
CA GLY A 223 7.31 -17.15 -17.78
C GLY A 223 7.26 -15.73 -18.35
N SER A 224 7.77 -15.54 -19.56
CA SER A 224 7.75 -14.26 -20.30
C SER A 224 6.49 -14.06 -21.14
N VAL A 225 5.64 -15.08 -21.30
CA VAL A 225 4.44 -15.02 -22.13
C VAL A 225 3.24 -14.65 -21.27
N ARG A 226 2.46 -13.68 -21.75
CA ARG A 226 1.27 -13.20 -21.07
C ARG A 226 0.09 -13.27 -22.03
N ALA A 227 -0.97 -13.97 -21.63
CA ALA A 227 -2.19 -14.10 -22.42
C ALA A 227 -3.36 -13.45 -21.68
N VAL A 228 -4.28 -12.85 -22.42
CA VAL A 228 -5.46 -12.19 -21.90
C VAL A 228 -6.67 -12.86 -22.53
N VAL A 229 -7.54 -13.42 -21.69
CA VAL A 229 -8.81 -13.96 -22.11
C VAL A 229 -9.88 -12.92 -21.81
N ARG A 230 -10.44 -12.34 -22.87
CA ARG A 230 -11.55 -11.39 -22.80
C ARG A 230 -12.84 -12.11 -23.16
N ARG A 231 -13.83 -12.02 -22.28
CA ARG A 231 -15.17 -12.55 -22.53
C ARG A 231 -16.09 -11.41 -22.93
N ASP A 232 -16.40 -11.33 -24.22
CA ASP A 232 -17.48 -10.49 -24.71
C ASP A 232 -18.80 -11.27 -24.64
N ARG A 233 -19.94 -10.59 -24.70
CA ARG A 233 -21.29 -11.17 -24.50
C ARG A 233 -21.59 -12.39 -25.38
N LEU A 234 -20.92 -12.50 -26.52
CA LEU A 234 -21.15 -13.55 -27.51
C LEU A 234 -19.94 -14.46 -27.75
N LYS A 235 -18.72 -14.06 -27.34
CA LYS A 235 -17.49 -14.77 -27.70
C LYS A 235 -16.39 -14.57 -26.66
N THR A 236 -15.58 -15.60 -26.47
CA THR A 236 -14.30 -15.50 -25.75
C THR A 236 -13.20 -15.30 -26.78
N ALA A 237 -12.38 -14.27 -26.59
CA ALA A 237 -11.22 -13.98 -27.43
C ALA A 237 -9.94 -14.03 -26.58
N LEU A 238 -8.90 -14.65 -27.14
CA LEU A 238 -7.57 -14.62 -26.57
C LEU A 238 -6.75 -13.54 -27.25
N HIS A 239 -6.06 -12.73 -26.45
CA HIS A 239 -5.10 -11.74 -26.89
C HIS A 239 -3.74 -12.00 -26.22
N TRP A 240 -2.66 -11.60 -26.87
CA TRP A 240 -1.34 -11.58 -26.24
C TRP A 240 -1.14 -10.24 -25.56
N LEU A 241 -0.62 -10.23 -24.33
CA LEU A 241 -0.30 -8.97 -23.67
C LEU A 241 1.11 -8.53 -24.04
N ALA A 242 1.20 -7.40 -24.74
CA ALA A 242 2.43 -6.68 -24.99
C ALA A 242 2.83 -5.86 -23.74
N GLY A 243 4.12 -5.87 -23.44
CA GLY A 243 4.69 -5.13 -22.31
C GLY A 243 4.76 -5.91 -20.99
N GLU A 244 5.37 -5.27 -20.00
CA GLU A 244 5.51 -5.83 -18.66
C GLU A 244 4.31 -5.52 -17.78
N LEU A 245 3.67 -6.58 -17.28
CA LEU A 245 2.63 -6.49 -16.27
C LEU A 245 3.22 -6.93 -14.93
N ASN A 246 3.18 -6.04 -13.94
CA ASN A 246 3.50 -6.41 -12.57
C ASN A 246 2.30 -7.16 -11.95
N PRO A 247 2.42 -8.46 -11.63
CA PRO A 247 1.30 -9.24 -11.06
C PRO A 247 0.88 -8.75 -9.68
N LYS A 248 1.74 -7.97 -9.02
CA LYS A 248 1.48 -7.37 -7.71
C LYS A 248 0.62 -6.12 -7.80
N ARG A 249 0.17 -5.70 -8.99
CA ARG A 249 -0.77 -4.59 -9.14
C ARG A 249 -2.07 -4.83 -8.34
N ALA A 250 -2.57 -3.77 -7.72
CA ALA A 250 -3.81 -3.75 -6.95
C ALA A 250 -5.05 -3.95 -7.80
N GLU A 251 -4.97 -3.51 -9.05
CA GLU A 251 -6.00 -3.66 -10.05
C GLU A 251 -6.14 -5.13 -10.54
N LEU A 252 -5.24 -6.02 -10.10
CA LEU A 252 -5.27 -7.45 -10.43
C LEU A 252 -5.68 -8.29 -9.21
N ARG A 253 -6.74 -9.07 -9.35
CA ARG A 253 -7.16 -10.10 -8.38
C ARG A 253 -6.51 -11.44 -8.75
N PRO A 254 -5.77 -12.10 -7.84
CA PRO A 254 -5.24 -13.42 -8.12
C PRO A 254 -6.39 -14.43 -8.08
N LEU A 255 -6.56 -15.21 -9.14
CA LEU A 255 -7.52 -16.32 -9.21
C LEU A 255 -6.87 -17.69 -9.00
N GLY A 256 -5.54 -17.77 -9.13
CA GLY A 256 -4.76 -18.97 -8.94
C GLY A 256 -3.29 -18.71 -9.23
N GLU A 257 -2.50 -19.79 -9.30
CA GLU A 257 -1.12 -19.69 -9.76
C GLU A 257 -1.12 -19.12 -11.18
N ASN A 258 -0.35 -18.04 -11.39
CA ASN A 258 -0.18 -17.42 -12.70
C ASN A 258 -1.46 -16.91 -13.38
N ARG A 259 -2.57 -16.80 -12.65
CA ARG A 259 -3.87 -16.39 -13.17
C ARG A 259 -4.41 -15.21 -12.37
N TYR A 260 -4.77 -14.15 -13.09
CA TYR A 260 -5.24 -12.90 -12.51
C TYR A 260 -6.49 -12.41 -13.22
N GLU A 261 -7.37 -11.71 -12.53
CA GLU A 261 -8.51 -11.01 -13.09
C GLU A 261 -8.33 -9.52 -12.89
N VAL A 262 -8.57 -8.76 -13.95
CA VAL A 262 -8.51 -7.30 -13.92
C VAL A 262 -9.77 -6.78 -13.24
N LEU A 263 -9.62 -6.17 -12.06
CA LEU A 263 -10.72 -5.59 -11.29
C LEU A 263 -11.11 -4.20 -11.79
N GLU A 264 -10.11 -3.42 -12.21
CA GLU A 264 -10.27 -2.07 -12.73
C GLU A 264 -9.36 -1.88 -13.95
N PRO A 265 -9.78 -1.07 -14.95
CA PRO A 265 -8.94 -0.78 -16.11
C PRO A 265 -7.59 -0.22 -15.67
N LEU A 266 -6.51 -0.76 -16.23
CA LEU A 266 -5.17 -0.33 -15.89
C LEU A 266 -4.88 1.00 -16.58
N SER A 267 -4.96 2.10 -15.83
CA SER A 267 -4.41 3.37 -16.31
C SER A 267 -2.89 3.25 -16.49
N ALA A 268 -2.38 3.82 -17.58
CA ALA A 268 -0.94 3.96 -17.85
C ALA A 268 -0.22 4.89 -16.85
N GLY A 269 -0.96 5.46 -15.90
CA GLY A 269 -0.45 6.26 -14.79
C GLY A 269 0.05 5.41 -13.62
N GLU A 270 0.09 6.04 -12.45
CA GLU A 270 0.81 5.56 -11.28
C GLU A 270 0.41 4.14 -10.84
N VAL A 271 1.38 3.24 -10.84
CA VAL A 271 1.18 1.82 -10.50
C VAL A 271 0.91 1.69 -9.01
N SER A 272 -0.28 1.24 -8.63
CA SER A 272 -0.57 0.92 -7.25
C SER A 272 -0.32 -0.55 -6.99
N LEU A 273 0.65 -0.85 -6.13
CA LEU A 273 1.02 -2.22 -5.78
C LEU A 273 0.20 -2.70 -4.58
N ARG A 274 -0.18 -3.96 -4.61
CA ARG A 274 -0.66 -4.66 -3.41
C ARG A 274 0.50 -4.81 -2.46
N ASN A 275 0.18 -4.68 -1.18
CA ASN A 275 1.10 -5.07 -0.12
C ASN A 275 1.35 -6.58 -0.28
N ASP A 276 2.61 -6.96 -0.50
CA ASP A 276 2.99 -8.35 -0.32
C ASP A 276 2.96 -8.64 1.18
N PRO A 277 2.32 -9.74 1.62
CA PRO A 277 2.33 -10.16 3.02
C PRO A 277 3.71 -10.71 3.45
N THR A 278 4.79 -10.36 2.74
CA THR A 278 6.15 -10.80 3.08
C THR A 278 6.71 -10.07 4.30
N GLY A 279 6.04 -9.01 4.77
CA GLY A 279 6.32 -8.35 6.05
C GLY A 279 5.61 -9.04 7.22
N ALA A 280 6.10 -8.79 8.44
CA ALA A 280 5.39 -9.22 9.65
C ALA A 280 3.94 -8.67 9.66
N PRO A 281 2.98 -9.43 10.21
CA PRO A 281 1.59 -8.99 10.29
C PRO A 281 1.51 -7.66 11.05
N GLN A 282 0.86 -6.66 10.44
CA GLN A 282 0.63 -5.37 11.07
C GLN A 282 -0.79 -5.36 11.62
N LEU A 283 -0.95 -5.94 12.80
CA LEU A 283 -2.26 -6.06 13.42
C LEU A 283 -2.72 -4.68 13.95
N PHE A 284 -3.85 -4.21 13.43
CA PHE A 284 -4.60 -3.09 13.98
C PHE A 284 -5.83 -3.63 14.70
N THR A 285 -6.05 -3.21 15.94
CA THR A 285 -7.23 -3.59 16.71
C THR A 285 -8.15 -2.39 16.83
N GLY A 286 -9.21 -2.37 16.02
CA GLY A 286 -10.27 -1.37 16.09
C GLY A 286 -11.13 -1.60 17.32
N LYS A 287 -11.25 -0.56 18.16
CA LYS A 287 -12.22 -0.48 19.24
C LYS A 287 -13.30 0.51 18.85
N ILE A 288 -14.55 0.19 19.20
CA ILE A 288 -15.66 1.14 19.08
C ILE A 288 -15.49 2.18 20.20
N PRO A 289 -15.28 3.46 19.86
CA PRO A 289 -15.15 4.51 20.86
C PRO A 289 -16.46 4.72 21.64
N GLY A 290 -16.33 4.98 22.94
CA GLY A 290 -17.46 5.36 23.79
C GLY A 290 -18.07 6.71 23.37
N ASP A 291 -19.29 6.97 23.83
CA ASP A 291 -19.93 8.26 23.59
C ASP A 291 -19.15 9.39 24.30
N GLY A 292 -18.92 10.50 23.60
CA GLY A 292 -18.14 11.62 24.11
C GLY A 292 -16.62 11.47 24.02
N ASP A 293 -16.11 10.34 23.50
CA ASP A 293 -14.69 10.17 23.22
C ASP A 293 -14.22 11.15 22.12
N ALA A 294 -13.06 11.78 22.33
CA ALA A 294 -12.52 12.76 21.39
C ALA A 294 -12.18 12.14 20.02
N GLU A 295 -11.62 10.93 20.00
CA GLU A 295 -11.31 10.19 18.77
C GLU A 295 -12.61 9.87 18.00
N ARG A 296 -13.69 9.57 18.74
CA ARG A 296 -15.01 9.38 18.14
C ARG A 296 -15.47 10.63 17.40
N LEU A 297 -15.47 11.77 18.09
CA LEU A 297 -15.94 13.04 17.55
C LEU A 297 -15.12 13.45 16.32
N ASP A 298 -13.80 13.26 16.36
CA ASP A 298 -12.91 13.57 15.25
C ASP A 298 -13.20 12.69 14.01
N LEU A 299 -13.36 11.37 14.20
CA LEU A 299 -13.64 10.44 13.11
C LEU A 299 -15.06 10.61 12.56
N GLU A 300 -16.07 10.87 13.41
CA GLU A 300 -17.43 11.16 12.97
C GLU A 300 -17.50 12.49 12.21
N LYS A 301 -16.76 13.51 12.65
CA LYS A 301 -16.64 14.77 11.92
C LYS A 301 -15.95 14.60 10.57
N ALA A 302 -14.84 13.85 10.52
CA ALA A 302 -14.07 13.66 9.30
C ALA A 302 -14.75 12.74 8.28
N TYR A 303 -15.36 11.65 8.73
CA TYR A 303 -15.82 10.56 7.85
C TYR A 303 -17.31 10.23 7.99
N GLY A 304 -17.91 10.59 9.13
CA GLY A 304 -19.35 10.46 9.40
C GLY A 304 -20.19 11.67 8.97
N GLU A 305 -19.58 12.70 8.34
CA GLU A 305 -20.24 13.98 8.01
C GLU A 305 -20.80 14.69 9.26
N GLY A 306 -20.15 14.50 10.41
CA GLY A 306 -20.61 15.01 11.71
C GLY A 306 -21.80 14.26 12.30
N ARG A 307 -22.22 13.14 11.70
CA ARG A 307 -23.28 12.28 12.23
C ARG A 307 -22.70 11.14 13.04
N THR A 308 -23.44 10.77 14.08
CA THR A 308 -23.09 9.64 14.93
C THR A 308 -23.13 8.33 14.14
N ILE A 309 -22.03 7.57 14.21
CA ILE A 309 -21.94 6.25 13.59
C ILE A 309 -22.40 5.24 14.63
N THR A 310 -23.49 4.52 14.35
CA THR A 310 -24.13 3.58 15.30
C THR A 310 -23.92 2.11 14.94
N ARG A 311 -23.40 1.83 13.75
CA ARG A 311 -23.18 0.47 13.26
C ARG A 311 -21.73 0.08 13.45
N SER A 312 -21.47 -1.21 13.58
CA SER A 312 -20.12 -1.79 13.54
C SER A 312 -20.00 -2.85 12.46
N ALA A 313 -18.77 -3.09 12.03
CA ALA A 313 -18.39 -4.15 11.11
C ALA A 313 -17.07 -4.75 11.58
N ARG A 314 -16.98 -6.08 11.52
CA ARG A 314 -15.76 -6.82 11.79
C ARG A 314 -14.95 -7.06 10.52
N ALA A 315 -13.70 -7.49 10.65
CA ALA A 315 -12.82 -7.76 9.51
C ALA A 315 -13.42 -8.78 8.51
N ASP A 316 -14.07 -9.82 9.03
CA ASP A 316 -14.77 -10.86 8.25
C ASP A 316 -16.05 -10.37 7.52
N GLN A 317 -16.51 -9.16 7.84
CA GLN A 317 -17.70 -8.54 7.24
C GLN A 317 -17.35 -7.47 6.20
N LEU A 318 -16.06 -7.19 6.02
CA LEU A 318 -15.58 -6.23 5.03
C LEU A 318 -15.80 -6.77 3.61
N LYS A 319 -16.18 -5.87 2.71
CA LYS A 319 -16.50 -6.19 1.32
C LYS A 319 -15.55 -5.45 0.39
N GLN A 320 -15.33 -6.02 -0.78
CA GLN A 320 -14.62 -5.38 -1.87
C GLN A 320 -15.23 -4.01 -2.16
N GLY A 321 -14.35 -2.99 -2.21
CA GLY A 321 -14.72 -1.59 -2.41
C GLY A 321 -14.95 -0.80 -1.13
N ASP A 322 -14.97 -1.44 0.05
CA ASP A 322 -14.97 -0.72 1.32
C ASP A 322 -13.69 0.11 1.49
N ILE A 323 -13.83 1.27 2.14
CA ILE A 323 -12.70 2.14 2.48
C ILE A 323 -12.59 2.21 4.00
N LEU A 324 -11.43 1.87 4.54
CA LEU A 324 -11.11 1.94 5.95
C LEU A 324 -10.31 3.21 6.23
N TYR A 325 -10.71 3.94 7.27
CA TYR A 325 -9.99 5.06 7.83
C TYR A 325 -9.61 4.72 9.26
N LEU A 326 -8.30 4.68 9.55
CA LEU A 326 -7.78 4.25 10.84
C LEU A 326 -7.32 5.45 11.66
N GLY A 327 -7.86 5.56 12.88
CA GLY A 327 -7.36 6.44 13.93
C GLY A 327 -6.23 5.79 14.71
N LYS A 328 -6.09 6.21 15.97
CA LYS A 328 -5.13 5.68 16.92
C LYS A 328 -5.59 4.33 17.47
N SER A 329 -6.88 4.21 17.80
CA SER A 329 -7.47 3.00 18.37
C SER A 329 -8.81 2.61 17.76
N ALA A 330 -9.39 3.50 16.95
CA ALA A 330 -10.65 3.28 16.27
C ALA A 330 -10.50 3.28 14.75
N GLY A 331 -11.38 2.58 14.05
CA GLY A 331 -11.43 2.60 12.59
C GLY A 331 -12.85 2.87 12.11
N VAL A 332 -12.99 3.61 11.00
CA VAL A 332 -14.27 3.80 10.32
C VAL A 332 -14.21 3.09 8.97
N VAL A 333 -15.19 2.24 8.71
CA VAL A 333 -15.44 1.61 7.41
C VAL A 333 -16.51 2.43 6.69
N VAL A 334 -16.18 2.92 5.51
CA VAL A 334 -17.11 3.58 4.59
C VAL A 334 -17.43 2.63 3.46
N ARG A 335 -18.70 2.24 3.37
CA ARG A 335 -19.23 1.34 2.35
C ARG A 335 -20.19 2.08 1.44
N ARG A 336 -20.09 1.84 0.13
CA ARG A 336 -21.10 2.28 -0.82
C ARG A 336 -22.19 1.23 -0.94
N ASP A 337 -23.42 1.61 -0.60
CA ASP A 337 -24.61 0.79 -0.76
C ASP A 337 -25.56 1.49 -1.74
N GLY A 338 -25.50 1.07 -3.00
CA GLY A 338 -26.13 1.75 -4.13
C GLY A 338 -25.66 3.20 -4.29
N THR A 339 -26.56 4.15 -4.04
CA THR A 339 -26.28 5.60 -4.09
C THR A 339 -25.91 6.19 -2.74
N THR A 340 -25.98 5.41 -1.66
CA THR A 340 -25.73 5.91 -0.30
C THR A 340 -24.40 5.44 0.23
N LEU A 341 -23.79 6.25 1.10
CA LEU A 341 -22.60 5.88 1.85
C LEU A 341 -23.00 5.52 3.28
N VAL A 342 -22.75 4.29 3.66
CA VAL A 342 -23.01 3.77 5.00
C VAL A 342 -21.68 3.71 5.75
N ARG A 343 -21.69 4.12 7.03
CA ARG A 343 -20.51 4.08 7.89
C ARG A 343 -20.68 3.03 8.99
N TYR A 344 -19.59 2.37 9.31
CA TYR A 344 -19.49 1.40 10.40
C TYR A 344 -18.22 1.69 11.20
N TRP A 345 -18.26 1.46 12.50
CA TRP A 345 -17.04 1.28 13.29
C TRP A 345 -16.39 -0.05 12.96
N LEU A 346 -15.07 -0.07 12.81
CA LEU A 346 -14.31 -1.31 12.76
C LEU A 346 -14.19 -1.88 14.16
N ASP A 347 -14.73 -3.08 14.36
CA ASP A 347 -14.71 -3.80 15.63
C ASP A 347 -13.84 -5.06 15.50
N GLY A 348 -12.73 -5.07 16.24
CA GLY A 348 -11.79 -6.20 16.27
C GLY A 348 -10.48 -5.98 15.53
N GLY A 349 -9.70 -7.06 15.44
CA GLY A 349 -8.39 -7.07 14.79
C GLY A 349 -8.47 -7.18 13.27
N ILE A 350 -7.56 -6.51 12.58
CA ILE A 350 -7.34 -6.66 11.14
C ILE A 350 -5.84 -6.56 10.87
N ASP A 351 -5.30 -7.48 10.07
CA ASP A 351 -3.91 -7.35 9.60
C ASP A 351 -3.86 -6.40 8.40
N LEU A 352 -3.20 -5.25 8.55
CA LEU A 352 -3.07 -4.23 7.50
C LEU A 352 -2.12 -4.63 6.38
N ASN A 353 -1.28 -5.65 6.60
CA ASN A 353 -0.38 -6.21 5.60
C ASN A 353 -0.97 -7.42 4.87
N GLN A 354 -2.20 -7.81 5.21
CA GLN A 354 -2.81 -8.97 4.59
C GLN A 354 -3.17 -8.74 3.11
N ARG A 355 -3.28 -9.86 2.39
CA ARG A 355 -3.73 -9.84 1.00
C ARG A 355 -5.18 -9.35 0.92
N GLY A 356 -5.42 -8.43 0.00
CA GLY A 356 -6.76 -7.88 -0.23
C GLY A 356 -7.00 -6.56 0.48
N LEU A 357 -6.06 -6.05 1.28
CA LEU A 357 -6.03 -4.65 1.67
C LEU A 357 -4.98 -3.90 0.86
N GLN A 358 -5.31 -2.65 0.55
CA GLN A 358 -4.40 -1.74 -0.12
C GLN A 358 -4.35 -0.45 0.66
N LYS A 359 -3.14 -0.04 1.03
CA LYS A 359 -2.92 1.28 1.61
C LYS A 359 -3.03 2.36 0.53
N ASP A 360 -3.77 3.42 0.81
CA ASP A 360 -3.80 4.59 -0.04
C ASP A 360 -2.43 5.30 0.03
N LYS A 361 -1.89 5.72 -1.11
CA LYS A 361 -0.56 6.35 -1.17
C LYS A 361 -0.57 7.75 -0.57
N ASP A 362 -1.70 8.45 -0.69
CA ASP A 362 -1.84 9.82 -0.23
C ASP A 362 -2.19 9.93 1.26
N SER A 363 -2.39 8.79 1.94
CA SER A 363 -2.80 8.78 3.34
C SER A 363 -2.24 7.58 4.12
N ALA A 364 -1.58 7.89 5.23
CA ALA A 364 -1.02 6.88 6.12
C ALA A 364 -2.08 6.00 6.81
N SER A 365 -3.33 6.46 6.85
CA SER A 365 -4.43 5.87 7.63
C SER A 365 -5.58 5.34 6.79
N LYS A 366 -5.51 5.46 5.47
CA LYS A 366 -6.59 5.08 4.57
C LYS A 366 -6.23 3.79 3.85
N TYR A 367 -7.16 2.85 3.86
CA TYR A 367 -7.02 1.55 3.22
C TYR A 367 -8.26 1.25 2.37
N ARG A 368 -8.08 0.55 1.26
CA ARG A 368 -9.15 0.04 0.41
C ARG A 368 -9.17 -1.48 0.49
N VAL A 369 -10.37 -2.02 0.63
CA VAL A 369 -10.62 -3.47 0.56
C VAL A 369 -10.77 -3.86 -0.91
N LEU A 370 -9.92 -4.77 -1.36
CA LEU A 370 -9.87 -5.28 -2.73
C LEU A 370 -10.50 -6.68 -2.86
N SER A 371 -10.76 -7.36 -1.75
CA SER A 371 -11.23 -8.75 -1.71
C SER A 371 -12.19 -8.95 -0.55
N ASP A 372 -13.13 -9.87 -0.69
CA ASP A 372 -14.10 -10.24 0.37
C ASP A 372 -13.51 -11.22 1.39
N ASN A 373 -12.26 -11.67 1.21
CA ASN A 373 -11.63 -12.70 2.05
C ASN A 373 -10.70 -12.12 3.14
N ILE A 374 -11.04 -10.95 3.68
CA ILE A 374 -10.27 -10.28 4.73
C ILE A 374 -10.52 -10.98 6.07
N ARG A 375 -9.46 -11.11 6.88
CA ARG A 375 -9.51 -11.75 8.20
C ARG A 375 -8.86 -10.91 9.29
#